data_AF-A0ABD1NTM6-F1
#
_entry.id   AF-A0ABD1NTM6-F1
#
_cell.length_a   1.000
_cell.length_b   1.000
_cell.length_c   1.000
_cell.angle_alpha   90.00
_cell.angle_beta   90.00
_cell.angle_gamma   90.00
#
_symmetry.space_group_name_H-M   'P 1'
#
loop_
_entity.id
_entity.type
_entity.pdbx_description
1 polymer ?
#
loop_
_entity_poly.entity_id
_entity_poly.type
_entity_poly.pdbx_seq_one_letter_code
_entity_poly.pdbx_strand_id
1 'polypeptide(L)'
;MPPEVFHCHPLVTPLIPILPRVPPKSELKRTMQNKYCQGGRMKFTKRKLIPVLVFILLSASILRLLKLTILTSSPSLPPAGSPLVRQQKCPSLSPICRNNIPPANENASILTEKENRFLLDLVSRRIPCKLLVFGLESQYLSLASLNAGGFTIFIEDNPEKISTMKATNKTSVYKVEYQTIAAEAYKLLKHARENPNCSPKFRLSKLSRCKLALTNLPREVYNTKWDVVVVDGPHGDTPDSPR
;
A
#
# COMPACT_ATOMS: atom_id res chain seq x y z
N MET A 1 -30.80 -82.37 -7.38
CA MET A 1 -29.55 -81.89 -6.77
C MET A 1 -28.46 -82.91 -7.08
N PRO A 2 -27.32 -82.54 -7.69
CA PRO A 2 -27.04 -81.39 -8.56
C PRO A 2 -26.67 -81.86 -10.02
N PRO A 3 -25.60 -81.44 -10.76
CA PRO A 3 -25.68 -81.06 -12.19
C PRO A 3 -25.11 -82.11 -13.19
N GLU A 4 -25.49 -82.17 -14.48
CA GLU A 4 -24.99 -81.37 -15.66
C GLU A 4 -23.51 -81.70 -16.02
N VAL A 5 -23.01 -81.86 -17.26
CA VAL A 5 -23.35 -81.35 -18.62
C VAL A 5 -22.87 -82.38 -19.70
N PHE A 6 -23.39 -82.34 -20.95
CA PHE A 6 -22.76 -82.98 -22.12
C PHE A 6 -22.36 -81.96 -23.22
N HIS A 7 -21.28 -82.22 -23.95
CA HIS A 7 -20.72 -81.35 -25.01
C HIS A 7 -21.34 -81.61 -26.40
N CYS A 8 -21.44 -80.56 -27.26
CA CYS A 8 -20.66 -80.41 -28.52
C CYS A 8 -21.19 -79.31 -29.47
N HIS A 9 -20.30 -78.84 -30.36
CA HIS A 9 -20.49 -77.86 -31.46
C HIS A 9 -20.89 -78.54 -32.81
N PRO A 10 -20.96 -77.89 -34.01
CA PRO A 10 -21.31 -76.50 -34.43
C PRO A 10 -22.28 -76.40 -35.67
N LEU A 11 -22.52 -75.16 -36.16
CA LEU A 11 -22.37 -74.67 -37.57
C LEU A 11 -23.59 -74.00 -38.27
N VAL A 12 -23.28 -73.05 -39.20
CA VAL A 12 -24.06 -72.47 -40.34
C VAL A 12 -24.67 -71.04 -40.20
N THR A 13 -24.55 -70.27 -41.30
CA THR A 13 -24.85 -68.84 -41.63
C THR A 13 -26.22 -68.67 -42.38
N PRO A 14 -26.65 -67.52 -43.02
CA PRO A 14 -26.31 -66.07 -42.99
C PRO A 14 -27.54 -65.06 -43.02
N LEU A 15 -27.29 -63.77 -43.36
CA LEU A 15 -28.20 -62.69 -43.87
C LEU A 15 -28.83 -61.65 -42.89
N ILE A 16 -29.37 -60.56 -43.46
CA ILE A 16 -29.51 -59.16 -42.94
C ILE A 16 -30.67 -58.42 -43.68
N PRO A 17 -31.18 -57.20 -43.34
CA PRO A 17 -30.61 -56.07 -42.54
C PRO A 17 -31.63 -55.33 -41.59
N ILE A 18 -31.42 -54.00 -41.36
CA ILE A 18 -32.32 -52.92 -40.84
C ILE A 18 -32.18 -52.52 -39.34
N LEU A 19 -32.06 -51.20 -39.11
CA LEU A 19 -31.93 -50.42 -37.84
C LEU A 19 -33.31 -50.01 -37.26
N PRO A 20 -33.48 -49.45 -36.02
CA PRO A 20 -32.47 -48.84 -35.12
C PRO A 20 -32.58 -49.21 -33.61
N ARG A 21 -31.84 -48.45 -32.79
CA ARG A 21 -31.98 -48.11 -31.33
C ARG A 21 -31.02 -48.75 -30.29
N VAL A 22 -30.23 -47.83 -29.70
CA VAL A 22 -29.57 -47.81 -28.37
C VAL A 22 -28.34 -48.74 -28.13
N PRO A 23 -27.15 -48.18 -27.79
CA PRO A 23 -25.94 -48.95 -27.54
C PRO A 23 -25.70 -49.24 -26.03
N PRO A 24 -25.15 -50.41 -25.68
CA PRO A 24 -24.49 -50.62 -24.39
C PRO A 24 -22.98 -50.38 -24.50
N LYS A 25 -22.51 -49.29 -23.86
CA LYS A 25 -21.17 -49.10 -23.28
C LYS A 25 -19.98 -49.56 -24.16
N SER A 26 -19.68 -48.76 -25.18
CA SER A 26 -18.47 -48.92 -25.98
C SER A 26 -17.19 -48.67 -25.19
N GLU A 27 -16.17 -49.38 -25.66
CA GLU A 27 -14.75 -49.20 -25.43
C GLU A 27 -14.29 -47.73 -25.36
N LEU A 28 -14.02 -47.22 -24.15
CA LEU A 28 -13.25 -45.98 -23.95
C LEU A 28 -12.22 -46.09 -22.81
N LYS A 29 -11.62 -47.28 -22.64
CA LYS A 29 -10.54 -47.50 -21.65
C LYS A 29 -9.30 -48.23 -22.17
N ARG A 30 -9.27 -48.72 -23.42
CA ARG A 30 -8.15 -49.55 -23.93
C ARG A 30 -7.33 -48.95 -25.08
N THR A 31 -7.63 -47.73 -25.52
CA THR A 31 -6.89 -47.01 -26.59
C THR A 31 -6.24 -45.69 -26.13
N MET A 32 -6.53 -45.22 -24.91
CA MET A 32 -5.95 -43.99 -24.32
C MET A 32 -4.86 -44.25 -23.27
N GLN A 33 -4.40 -45.50 -23.08
CA GLN A 33 -3.31 -45.84 -22.16
C GLN A 33 -1.92 -45.99 -22.82
N ASN A 34 -1.84 -46.20 -24.15
CA ASN A 34 -0.57 -46.46 -24.86
C ASN A 34 0.11 -45.21 -25.46
N LYS A 35 -0.32 -43.98 -25.14
CA LYS A 35 0.34 -42.73 -25.61
C LYS A 35 0.88 -41.81 -24.52
N TYR A 36 0.74 -42.16 -23.24
CA TYR A 36 1.21 -41.36 -22.11
C TYR A 36 2.26 -42.08 -21.24
N CYS A 37 3.27 -42.69 -21.87
CA CYS A 37 4.49 -43.17 -21.17
C CYS A 37 5.75 -43.26 -22.07
N GLN A 38 5.87 -42.43 -23.11
CA GLN A 38 7.18 -42.15 -23.72
C GLN A 38 7.74 -40.82 -23.20
N GLY A 39 8.11 -40.84 -21.92
CA GLY A 39 8.98 -39.81 -21.33
C GLY A 39 10.37 -39.91 -21.93
N GLY A 40 10.56 -39.36 -23.13
CA GLY A 40 11.85 -39.30 -23.82
C GLY A 40 12.85 -38.54 -22.97
N ARG A 41 13.68 -39.27 -22.21
CA ARG A 41 14.73 -38.71 -21.34
C ARG A 41 15.78 -38.04 -22.21
N MET A 42 15.57 -36.75 -22.51
CA MET A 42 16.43 -35.95 -23.38
C MET A 42 17.87 -36.03 -22.87
N LYS A 43 18.74 -36.72 -23.65
CA LYS A 43 20.16 -36.88 -23.35
C LYS A 43 20.90 -35.59 -23.66
N PHE A 44 20.70 -34.56 -22.84
CA PHE A 44 21.45 -33.31 -22.91
C PHE A 44 22.92 -33.58 -22.58
N THR A 45 23.76 -33.68 -23.60
CA THR A 45 25.21 -33.67 -23.42
C THR A 45 25.61 -32.32 -22.82
N LYS A 46 26.56 -32.30 -21.87
CA LYS A 46 26.95 -31.06 -21.14
C LYS A 46 27.26 -29.89 -22.10
N ARG A 47 27.84 -30.18 -23.26
CA ARG A 47 28.14 -29.22 -24.35
C ARG A 47 26.89 -28.51 -24.93
N LYS A 48 25.72 -29.17 -24.95
CA LYS A 48 24.44 -28.57 -25.37
C LYS A 48 23.68 -27.90 -24.20
N LEU A 49 24.05 -28.16 -22.95
CA LEU A 49 23.41 -27.55 -21.78
C LEU A 49 23.81 -26.07 -21.61
N ILE A 50 25.08 -25.73 -21.89
CA ILE A 50 25.62 -24.37 -21.76
C ILE A 50 24.84 -23.33 -22.61
N PRO A 51 24.65 -23.51 -23.94
CA PRO A 51 23.91 -22.52 -24.73
C PRO A 51 22.43 -22.40 -24.32
N VAL A 52 21.80 -23.50 -23.87
CA VAL A 52 20.43 -23.47 -23.35
C VAL A 52 20.35 -22.67 -22.05
N LEU A 53 21.30 -22.86 -21.12
CA LEU A 53 21.38 -22.08 -19.88
C LEU A 53 21.60 -20.59 -20.16
N VAL A 54 22.50 -20.23 -21.08
CA VAL A 54 22.73 -18.84 -21.49
C VAL A 54 21.46 -18.21 -22.08
N PHE A 55 20.73 -18.92 -22.94
CA PHE A 55 19.46 -18.44 -23.50
C PHE A 55 18.39 -18.22 -22.42
N ILE A 56 18.29 -19.11 -21.42
CA ILE A 56 17.37 -18.96 -20.28
C ILE A 56 17.76 -17.73 -19.43
N LEU A 57 19.05 -17.52 -19.15
CA LEU A 57 19.51 -16.38 -18.38
C LEU A 57 19.30 -15.04 -19.11
N LEU A 58 19.56 -14.99 -20.43
CA LEU A 58 19.30 -13.81 -21.26
C LEU A 58 17.81 -13.47 -21.33
N SER A 59 16.96 -14.45 -21.62
CA SER A 59 15.50 -14.24 -21.67
C SER A 59 14.92 -13.81 -20.32
N ALA A 60 15.39 -14.39 -19.20
CA ALA A 60 15.02 -13.95 -17.85
C ALA A 60 15.49 -12.51 -17.53
N SER A 61 16.67 -12.11 -18.02
CA SER A 61 17.17 -10.73 -17.87
C SER A 61 16.33 -9.74 -18.68
N ILE A 62 16.01 -10.06 -19.94
CA ILE A 62 15.16 -9.24 -20.81
C ILE A 62 13.75 -9.09 -20.22
N LEU A 63 13.16 -10.17 -19.68
CA LEU A 63 11.86 -10.09 -18.99
C LEU A 63 11.89 -9.17 -17.76
N ARG A 64 12.98 -9.18 -16.99
CA ARG A 64 13.13 -8.27 -15.84
C ARG A 64 13.23 -6.81 -16.29
N LEU A 65 14.00 -6.52 -17.32
CA LEU A 65 14.11 -5.18 -17.90
C LEU A 65 12.76 -4.70 -18.46
N LEU A 66 12.07 -5.53 -19.24
CA LEU A 66 10.75 -5.20 -19.79
C LEU A 66 9.72 -4.95 -18.67
N LYS A 67 9.75 -5.75 -17.60
CA LYS A 67 8.86 -5.55 -16.44
C LYS A 67 9.17 -4.25 -15.69
N LEU A 68 10.43 -3.83 -15.61
CA LEU A 68 10.80 -2.52 -15.07
C LEU A 68 10.24 -1.39 -15.96
N THR A 69 10.46 -1.45 -17.28
CA THR A 69 9.95 -0.45 -18.23
C THR A 69 8.44 -0.28 -18.14
N ILE A 70 7.67 -1.38 -18.10
CA ILE A 70 6.20 -1.37 -18.00
C ILE A 70 5.73 -0.86 -16.62
N LEU A 71 6.48 -1.12 -15.54
CA LEU A 71 6.14 -0.62 -14.21
C LEU A 71 6.51 0.87 -14.02
N THR A 72 7.45 1.40 -14.82
CA THR A 72 7.80 2.83 -14.84
C THR A 72 6.97 3.67 -15.81
N SER A 73 6.25 3.06 -16.75
CA SER A 73 5.35 3.77 -17.67
C SER A 73 4.00 4.08 -17.02
N SER A 74 3.95 5.13 -16.20
CA SER A 74 2.68 5.73 -15.77
C SER A 74 1.91 6.28 -16.99
N PRO A 75 0.59 6.06 -17.11
CA PRO A 75 -0.19 6.61 -18.21
C PRO A 75 -0.32 8.14 -18.08
N SER A 76 0.12 8.87 -19.10
CA SER A 76 -0.09 10.31 -19.22
C SER A 76 -1.53 10.60 -19.65
N LEU A 77 -2.31 11.24 -18.78
CA LEU A 77 -3.62 11.81 -19.12
C LEU A 77 -3.45 13.16 -19.85
N PRO A 78 -4.38 13.54 -20.75
CA PRO A 78 -4.25 14.73 -21.59
C PRO A 78 -4.49 16.04 -20.81
N PRO A 79 -3.98 17.19 -21.30
CA PRO A 79 -4.19 18.47 -20.65
C PRO A 79 -5.63 18.96 -20.82
N ALA A 80 -6.35 19.13 -19.70
CA ALA A 80 -7.60 19.87 -19.67
C ALA A 80 -7.33 21.39 -19.71
N GLY A 81 -8.23 22.14 -20.35
CA GLY A 81 -8.00 23.52 -20.76
C GLY A 81 -7.81 24.54 -19.62
N SER A 82 -6.99 25.54 -19.90
CA SER A 82 -6.75 26.72 -19.06
C SER A 82 -7.95 27.68 -18.98
N PRO A 83 -8.24 28.26 -17.81
CA PRO A 83 -8.86 29.57 -17.71
C PRO A 83 -7.79 30.68 -17.79
N LEU A 84 -8.11 31.73 -18.54
CA LEU A 84 -7.30 32.92 -18.72
C LEU A 84 -7.14 33.71 -17.39
N VAL A 85 -5.95 33.73 -16.80
CA VAL A 85 -5.61 34.70 -15.74
C VAL A 85 -4.65 35.75 -16.28
N ARG A 86 -5.11 37.00 -16.18
CA ARG A 86 -4.56 38.22 -16.78
C ARG A 86 -3.14 38.51 -16.28
N GLN A 87 -2.14 38.37 -17.14
CA GLN A 87 -0.81 38.93 -16.85
C GLN A 87 -0.89 40.45 -16.77
N GLN A 88 -0.51 41.02 -15.64
CA GLN A 88 -0.32 42.46 -15.49
C GLN A 88 1.17 42.70 -15.18
N LYS A 89 1.84 43.36 -16.12
CA LYS A 89 3.28 43.65 -16.11
C LYS A 89 3.52 45.08 -15.59
N CYS A 90 4.75 45.31 -15.13
CA CYS A 90 5.47 46.58 -14.92
C CYS A 90 5.49 47.12 -13.48
N PRO A 91 6.53 47.91 -13.09
CA PRO A 91 7.88 48.04 -13.67
C PRO A 91 9.01 47.81 -12.62
N SER A 92 10.25 48.06 -13.02
CA SER A 92 11.48 47.80 -12.26
C SER A 92 11.94 48.94 -11.32
N LEU A 93 12.88 48.59 -10.42
CA LEU A 93 13.83 49.45 -9.68
C LEU A 93 13.37 50.12 -8.36
N SER A 94 13.75 49.50 -7.23
CA SER A 94 14.65 50.13 -6.24
C SER A 94 15.13 49.08 -5.20
N PRO A 95 16.37 49.17 -4.64
CA PRO A 95 16.93 48.12 -3.80
C PRO A 95 16.98 48.49 -2.31
N ILE A 96 16.01 48.05 -1.51
CA ILE A 96 16.14 48.04 -0.04
C ILE A 96 15.65 46.69 0.51
N CYS A 97 16.59 45.77 0.69
CA CYS A 97 16.34 44.57 1.50
C CYS A 97 16.59 44.88 2.98
N ARG A 98 15.55 44.84 3.81
CA ARG A 98 15.58 44.17 5.12
C ARG A 98 14.20 44.09 5.78
N ASN A 99 13.95 42.92 6.37
CA ASN A 99 13.07 42.68 7.50
C ASN A 99 11.59 43.11 7.35
N ASN A 100 10.86 42.37 6.51
CA ASN A 100 9.46 42.04 6.76
C ASN A 100 9.26 40.60 6.28
N ILE A 101 9.21 39.64 7.21
CA ILE A 101 8.62 38.33 6.93
C ILE A 101 7.11 38.56 6.88
N PRO A 102 6.42 38.42 5.73
CA PRO A 102 4.97 38.50 5.72
C PRO A 102 4.41 37.36 6.59
N PRO A 103 3.24 37.53 7.23
CA PRO A 103 2.56 36.39 7.83
C PRO A 103 2.47 35.26 6.80
N ALA A 104 2.83 34.04 7.21
CA ALA A 104 2.84 32.90 6.32
C ALA A 104 1.45 32.79 5.68
N ASN A 105 1.40 32.84 4.35
CA ASN A 105 0.16 32.91 3.61
C ASN A 105 -0.63 31.63 3.91
N GLU A 106 -1.76 31.71 4.63
CA GLU A 106 -2.50 30.54 5.15
C GLU A 106 -3.01 29.57 4.07
N ASN A 107 -2.92 29.99 2.80
CA ASN A 107 -3.22 29.20 1.62
C ASN A 107 -1.99 28.47 1.02
N ALA A 108 -0.82 28.51 1.67
CA ALA A 108 0.36 27.77 1.26
C ALA A 108 0.23 26.30 1.70
N SER A 109 0.00 25.41 0.74
CA SER A 109 0.02 23.95 0.96
C SER A 109 1.34 23.52 1.60
N ILE A 110 1.27 22.98 2.82
CA ILE A 110 2.44 22.52 3.60
C ILE A 110 3.21 21.43 2.84
N LEU A 111 2.51 20.54 2.14
CA LEU A 111 3.14 19.61 1.21
C LEU A 111 3.14 20.15 -0.22
N THR A 112 4.26 19.95 -0.93
CA THR A 112 4.26 20.10 -2.39
C THR A 112 3.40 19.03 -3.06
N GLU A 113 2.97 19.28 -4.30
CA GLU A 113 2.18 18.31 -5.08
C GLU A 113 2.88 16.93 -5.18
N LYS A 114 4.22 16.91 -5.26
CA LYS A 114 5.02 15.69 -5.32
C LYS A 114 4.98 14.90 -4.01
N GLU A 115 5.11 15.59 -2.88
CA GLU A 115 5.08 14.97 -1.55
C GLU A 115 3.66 14.46 -1.21
N ASN A 116 2.63 15.25 -1.50
CA ASN A 116 1.24 14.83 -1.32
C ASN A 116 0.91 13.60 -2.18
N ARG A 117 1.33 13.59 -3.45
CA ARG A 117 1.18 12.44 -4.36
C ARG A 117 1.92 11.20 -3.87
N PHE A 118 3.13 11.36 -3.35
CA PHE A 118 3.92 10.27 -2.76
C PHE A 118 3.26 9.69 -1.49
N LEU A 119 2.78 10.57 -0.60
CA LEU A 119 2.05 10.19 0.61
C LEU A 119 0.77 9.41 0.25
N LEU A 120 -0.01 9.90 -0.70
CA LEU A 120 -1.21 9.24 -1.21
C LEU A 120 -0.91 7.85 -1.80
N ASP A 121 0.11 7.71 -2.66
CA ASP A 121 0.52 6.40 -3.20
C ASP A 121 0.95 5.43 -2.10
N LEU A 122 1.77 5.88 -1.13
CA LEU A 122 2.24 5.05 -0.03
C LEU A 122 1.09 4.55 0.85
N VAL A 123 0.14 5.42 1.19
CA VAL A 123 -1.02 5.07 2.03
C VAL A 123 -2.03 4.22 1.27
N SER A 124 -2.27 4.49 -0.03
CA SER A 124 -3.23 3.73 -0.85
C SER A 124 -2.95 2.22 -0.88
N ARG A 125 -1.67 1.84 -0.83
CA ARG A 125 -1.20 0.44 -0.82
C ARG A 125 -1.51 -0.31 0.48
N ARG A 126 -2.02 0.37 1.51
CA ARG A 126 -2.38 -0.19 2.81
C ARG A 126 -3.86 -0.13 3.14
N ILE A 127 -4.62 0.72 2.45
CA ILE A 127 -6.05 0.96 2.71
C ILE A 127 -6.89 -0.28 2.35
N PRO A 128 -7.94 -0.62 3.12
CA PRO A 128 -8.35 0.02 4.37
C PRO A 128 -7.46 -0.36 5.56
N CYS A 129 -7.08 0.62 6.37
CA CYS A 129 -6.14 0.43 7.47
C CYS A 129 -6.48 1.26 8.72
N LYS A 130 -5.74 1.01 9.80
CA LYS A 130 -5.68 1.87 10.97
C LYS A 130 -4.63 2.95 10.74
N LEU A 131 -5.09 4.17 10.50
CA LEU A 131 -4.30 5.36 10.19
C LEU A 131 -4.31 6.32 11.38
N LEU A 132 -3.14 6.67 11.89
CA LEU A 132 -2.95 7.75 12.87
C LEU A 132 -2.23 8.91 12.20
N VAL A 133 -2.72 10.14 12.40
CA VAL A 133 -2.12 11.36 11.88
C VAL A 133 -1.89 12.33 13.03
N PHE A 134 -0.67 12.83 13.19
CA PHE A 134 -0.35 13.96 14.05
C PHE A 134 -0.23 15.22 13.18
N GLY A 135 -1.10 16.20 13.44
CA GLY A 135 -1.41 17.33 12.57
C GLY A 135 -2.72 17.12 11.81
N LEU A 136 -3.49 18.19 11.66
CA LEU A 136 -4.76 18.23 10.92
C LEU A 136 -4.68 19.30 9.82
N GLU A 137 -4.58 18.85 8.58
CA GLU A 137 -4.50 19.73 7.41
C GLU A 137 -5.45 19.29 6.31
N SER A 138 -5.85 20.25 5.48
CA SER A 138 -6.72 20.02 4.31
C SER A 138 -6.20 18.88 3.41
N GLN A 139 -4.89 18.82 3.20
CA GLN A 139 -4.20 17.76 2.47
C GLN A 139 -4.38 16.36 3.12
N TYR A 140 -4.39 16.26 4.46
CA TYR A 140 -4.56 14.98 5.16
C TYR A 140 -6.03 14.51 5.22
N LEU A 141 -7.01 15.40 5.03
CA LEU A 141 -8.42 15.01 4.87
C LEU A 141 -8.63 14.07 3.68
N SER A 142 -7.80 14.19 2.64
CA SER A 142 -7.80 13.29 1.49
C SER A 142 -7.42 11.84 1.88
N LEU A 143 -6.52 11.66 2.85
CA LEU A 143 -6.12 10.34 3.37
C LEU A 143 -7.28 9.67 4.13
N ALA A 144 -8.01 10.43 4.96
CA ALA A 144 -9.20 9.93 5.65
C ALA A 144 -10.31 9.55 4.68
N SER A 145 -10.50 10.36 3.63
CA SER A 145 -11.47 10.09 2.56
C SER A 145 -11.12 8.83 1.77
N LEU A 146 -9.84 8.66 1.42
CA LEU A 146 -9.34 7.44 0.77
C LEU A 146 -9.49 6.22 1.70
N ASN A 147 -9.28 6.39 3.01
CA ASN A 147 -9.41 5.36 4.04
C ASN A 147 -10.85 5.15 4.55
N ALA A 148 -11.90 5.48 3.78
CA ALA A 148 -13.31 5.34 4.19
C ALA A 148 -13.71 3.90 4.60
N GLY A 149 -12.95 2.89 4.17
CA GLY A 149 -13.11 1.51 4.64
C GLY A 149 -12.56 1.26 6.04
N GLY A 150 -11.48 1.94 6.43
CA GLY A 150 -10.68 1.69 7.64
C GLY A 150 -11.07 2.56 8.85
N PHE A 151 -10.08 2.88 9.67
CA PHE A 151 -10.21 3.67 10.89
C PHE A 151 -9.13 4.75 10.94
N THR A 152 -9.53 6.01 11.14
CA THR A 152 -8.60 7.16 11.11
C THR A 152 -8.72 8.00 12.37
N ILE A 153 -7.60 8.29 13.02
CA ILE A 153 -7.50 9.28 14.10
C ILE A 153 -6.56 10.41 13.69
N PHE A 154 -7.01 11.64 13.88
CA PHE A 154 -6.21 12.86 13.88
C PHE A 154 -5.93 13.33 15.31
N ILE A 155 -4.70 13.77 15.56
CA ILE A 155 -4.24 14.40 16.80
C ILE A 155 -3.75 15.81 16.45
N GLU A 156 -4.37 16.84 17.01
CA GLU A 156 -4.15 18.25 16.66
C GLU A 156 -4.15 19.12 17.93
N ASP A 157 -3.34 20.18 17.99
CA ASP A 157 -3.31 21.12 19.12
C ASP A 157 -4.09 22.42 18.86
N ASN A 158 -4.17 22.88 17.60
CA ASN A 158 -4.89 24.09 17.24
C ASN A 158 -6.43 23.87 17.29
N PRO A 159 -7.17 24.57 18.18
CA PRO A 159 -8.61 24.40 18.34
C PRO A 159 -9.43 24.87 17.12
N GLU A 160 -8.93 25.83 16.34
CA GLU A 160 -9.61 26.38 15.17
C GLU A 160 -9.64 25.37 14.03
N LYS A 161 -8.51 24.69 13.78
CA LYS A 161 -8.40 23.57 12.83
C LYS A 161 -9.36 22.44 13.20
N ILE A 162 -9.43 22.08 14.49
CA ILE A 162 -10.34 21.04 15.01
C ILE A 162 -11.80 21.45 14.77
N SER A 163 -12.18 22.69 15.07
CA SER A 163 -13.56 23.18 14.95
C SER A 163 -14.11 23.14 13.51
N THR A 164 -13.22 23.22 12.53
CA THR A 164 -13.55 23.23 11.09
C THR A 164 -13.88 21.81 10.57
N MET A 165 -13.41 20.76 11.24
CA MET A 165 -13.56 19.38 10.77
C MET A 165 -14.84 18.71 11.27
N LYS A 166 -15.65 18.19 10.34
CA LYS A 166 -16.76 17.29 10.64
C LYS A 166 -16.25 15.87 10.86
N ALA A 167 -16.26 15.42 12.12
CA ALA A 167 -16.00 14.02 12.46
C ALA A 167 -17.03 13.08 11.78
N THR A 168 -16.62 11.84 11.52
CA THR A 168 -17.52 10.78 11.02
C THR A 168 -17.36 9.53 11.87
N ASN A 169 -18.26 8.55 11.75
CA ASN A 169 -18.21 7.31 12.54
C ASN A 169 -16.89 6.50 12.40
N LYS A 170 -16.04 6.82 11.42
CA LYS A 170 -14.73 6.18 11.18
C LYS A 170 -13.53 7.13 11.26
N THR A 171 -13.78 8.42 11.46
CA THR A 171 -12.75 9.47 11.49
C THR A 171 -12.96 10.35 12.72
N SER A 172 -12.06 10.23 13.68
CA SER A 172 -12.07 11.01 14.92
C SER A 172 -10.91 12.01 14.95
N VAL A 173 -11.15 13.17 15.56
CA VAL A 173 -10.14 14.21 15.81
C VAL A 173 -10.07 14.40 17.32
N TYR A 174 -8.87 14.42 17.89
CA TYR A 174 -8.67 14.71 19.31
C TYR A 174 -7.71 15.88 19.49
N LYS A 175 -8.09 16.80 20.39
CA LYS A 175 -7.19 17.83 20.87
C LYS A 175 -6.05 17.18 21.67
N VAL A 176 -4.81 17.61 21.44
CA VAL A 176 -3.66 17.40 22.32
C VAL A 176 -3.16 18.75 22.85
N GLU A 177 -2.52 18.72 24.01
CA GLU A 177 -1.81 19.88 24.58
C GLU A 177 -0.38 19.44 24.86
N TYR A 178 0.59 19.95 24.11
CA TYR A 178 2.00 19.62 24.34
C TYR A 178 2.50 20.33 25.60
N GLN A 179 3.27 19.62 26.43
CA GLN A 179 3.80 20.13 27.71
C GLN A 179 5.21 20.70 27.58
N THR A 180 5.70 20.82 26.35
CA THR A 180 7.07 21.10 25.97
C THR A 180 7.07 22.11 24.82
N ILE A 181 8.11 22.96 24.79
CA ILE A 181 8.25 24.08 23.84
C ILE A 181 9.53 23.94 23.02
N ALA A 182 9.57 24.58 21.86
CA ALA A 182 10.67 24.47 20.90
C ALA A 182 12.03 24.89 21.47
N ALA A 183 12.07 25.87 22.38
CA ALA A 183 13.27 26.31 23.09
C ALA A 183 13.92 25.20 23.92
N GLU A 184 13.15 24.26 24.47
CA GLU A 184 13.66 23.16 25.29
C GLU A 184 14.20 21.97 24.47
N ALA A 185 14.06 21.97 23.14
CA ALA A 185 14.33 20.80 22.29
C ALA A 185 15.70 20.14 22.56
N TYR A 186 16.79 20.91 22.66
CA TYR A 186 18.13 20.36 22.95
C TYR A 186 18.23 19.69 24.33
N LYS A 187 17.60 20.28 25.35
CA LYS A 187 17.54 19.77 26.73
C LYS A 187 16.70 18.50 26.81
N LEU A 188 15.59 18.44 26.08
CA LEU A 188 14.71 17.27 25.98
C LEU A 188 15.38 16.12 25.23
N LEU A 189 16.06 16.39 24.11
CA LEU A 189 16.84 15.40 23.36
C LEU A 189 18.04 14.86 24.15
N LYS A 190 18.70 15.70 24.96
CA LYS A 190 19.74 15.24 25.90
C LYS A 190 19.14 14.29 26.94
N HIS A 191 18.07 14.72 27.62
CA HIS A 191 17.35 13.89 28.58
C HIS A 191 16.91 12.53 28.00
N ALA A 192 16.43 12.51 26.74
CA ALA A 192 15.97 11.29 26.10
C ALA A 192 17.08 10.29 25.76
N ARG A 193 18.31 10.75 25.53
CA ARG A 193 19.48 9.89 25.36
C ARG A 193 20.00 9.32 26.68
N GLU A 194 19.89 10.09 27.76
CA GLU A 194 20.41 9.75 29.09
C GLU A 194 19.43 8.92 29.94
N ASN A 195 18.11 9.03 29.69
CA ASN A 195 17.07 8.40 30.50
C ASN A 195 16.58 7.07 29.88
N PRO A 196 16.81 5.89 30.51
CA PRO A 196 16.32 4.61 30.01
C PRO A 196 14.80 4.52 29.83
N ASN A 197 14.01 5.33 30.56
CA ASN A 197 12.55 5.40 30.41
C ASN A 197 12.10 6.01 29.07
N CYS A 198 13.01 6.67 28.33
CA CYS A 198 12.79 7.15 26.97
C CYS A 198 13.16 6.12 25.89
N SER A 199 13.63 4.91 26.27
CA SER A 199 13.99 3.86 25.31
C SER A 199 12.75 3.33 24.57
N PRO A 200 12.81 3.08 23.25
CA PRO A 200 11.72 2.46 22.48
C PRO A 200 11.25 1.08 22.97
N LYS A 201 11.99 0.45 23.88
CA LYS A 201 11.60 -0.80 24.56
C LYS A 201 10.44 -0.59 25.54
N PHE A 202 10.27 0.61 26.09
CA PHE A 202 9.13 0.95 26.91
C PHE A 202 7.95 1.34 26.04
N ARG A 203 6.79 0.72 26.29
CA ARG A 203 5.54 1.13 25.64
C ARG A 203 5.19 2.55 26.09
N LEU A 204 4.89 3.43 25.14
CA LEU A 204 4.27 4.72 25.42
C LEU A 204 3.02 4.50 26.27
N SER A 205 3.00 5.11 27.44
CA SER A 205 1.92 4.98 28.42
C SER A 205 1.75 6.30 29.16
N LYS A 206 0.58 6.50 29.75
CA LYS A 206 0.27 7.69 30.57
C LYS A 206 1.15 7.83 31.82
N LEU A 207 1.88 6.77 32.20
CA LEU A 207 2.77 6.72 33.36
C LEU A 207 4.27 6.83 32.97
N SER A 208 4.56 7.20 31.73
CA SER A 208 5.94 7.37 31.27
C SER A 208 6.67 8.45 32.06
N ARG A 209 7.89 8.14 32.50
CA ARG A 209 8.83 9.09 33.13
C ARG A 209 9.74 9.79 32.11
N CYS A 210 9.49 9.59 30.81
CA CYS A 210 10.22 10.27 29.74
C CYS A 210 9.57 11.63 29.45
N LYS A 211 10.35 12.72 29.48
CA LYS A 211 9.83 14.07 29.19
C LYS A 211 9.32 14.27 27.75
N LEU A 212 9.76 13.44 26.80
CA LEU A 212 9.28 13.45 25.41
C LEU A 212 8.04 12.55 25.19
N ALA A 213 7.54 11.86 26.22
CA ALA A 213 6.37 11.00 26.05
C ALA A 213 5.07 11.81 26.12
N LEU A 214 4.28 11.79 25.05
CA LEU A 214 2.91 12.27 25.07
C LEU A 214 2.09 11.37 25.99
N THR A 215 1.72 11.85 27.19
CA THR A 215 1.00 11.09 28.24
C THR A 215 -0.50 11.40 28.30
N ASN A 216 -0.94 12.47 27.63
CA ASN A 216 -2.31 12.99 27.67
C ASN A 216 -3.21 12.55 26.50
N LEU A 217 -2.74 11.69 25.58
CA LEU A 217 -3.53 11.24 24.43
C LEU A 217 -4.74 10.36 24.83
N PRO A 218 -5.72 10.14 23.93
CA PRO A 218 -6.80 9.18 24.15
C PRO A 218 -6.29 7.75 24.38
N ARG A 219 -7.01 6.94 25.17
CA ARG A 219 -6.64 5.53 25.44
C ARG A 219 -6.53 4.70 24.15
N GLU A 220 -7.34 5.00 23.15
CA GLU A 220 -7.34 4.33 21.86
C GLU A 220 -6.02 4.47 21.10
N VAL A 221 -5.32 5.61 21.22
CA VAL A 221 -4.03 5.83 20.56
C VAL A 221 -2.96 4.89 21.10
N TYR A 222 -2.90 4.67 22.43
CA TYR A 222 -1.94 3.75 23.06
C TYR A 222 -2.29 2.28 22.87
N ASN A 223 -3.60 1.96 22.85
CA ASN A 223 -4.07 0.58 22.80
C ASN A 223 -4.15 0.02 21.37
N THR A 224 -4.13 0.89 20.36
CA THR A 224 -4.21 0.49 18.96
C THR A 224 -2.83 0.19 18.38
N LYS A 225 -2.70 -0.98 17.75
CA LYS A 225 -1.62 -1.24 16.80
C LYS A 225 -1.97 -0.57 15.49
N TRP A 226 -1.21 0.47 15.13
CA TRP A 226 -1.38 1.26 13.91
C TRP A 226 -0.68 0.62 12.71
N ASP A 227 -1.29 0.69 11.54
CA ASP A 227 -0.73 0.16 10.28
C ASP A 227 0.11 1.22 9.55
N VAL A 228 -0.31 2.48 9.69
CA VAL A 228 0.35 3.69 9.17
C VAL A 228 0.25 4.78 10.24
N VAL A 229 1.36 5.48 10.46
CA VAL A 229 1.41 6.70 11.27
C VAL A 229 2.02 7.81 10.41
N VAL A 230 1.30 8.92 10.26
CA VAL A 230 1.76 10.15 9.60
C VAL A 230 2.06 11.17 10.71
N VAL A 231 3.20 11.85 10.61
CA VAL A 231 3.65 12.83 11.62
C VAL A 231 4.06 14.10 10.90
N ASP A 232 3.24 15.13 11.02
CA ASP A 232 3.56 16.52 10.67
C ASP A 232 4.06 17.23 11.95
N GLY A 233 3.26 17.14 13.01
CA GLY A 233 3.57 17.69 14.34
C GLY A 233 3.13 19.15 14.51
N PRO A 234 3.29 19.72 15.72
CA PRO A 234 2.96 21.12 15.98
C PRO A 234 3.96 22.06 15.28
N HIS A 235 3.54 23.31 15.05
CA HIS A 235 4.43 24.36 14.57
C HIS A 235 5.57 24.60 15.56
N GLY A 236 6.80 24.71 15.06
CA GLY A 236 8.01 24.96 15.86
C GLY A 236 8.78 26.19 15.39
N ASP A 237 8.06 27.20 14.89
CA ASP A 237 8.56 28.41 14.24
C ASP A 237 9.07 29.48 15.23
N THR A 238 8.52 29.53 16.44
CA THR A 238 8.99 30.39 17.54
C THR A 238 9.52 29.57 18.73
N PRO A 239 10.37 30.15 19.61
CA PRO A 239 10.92 29.43 20.77
C PRO A 239 9.86 28.90 21.73
N ASP A 240 8.74 29.62 21.87
CA ASP A 240 7.63 29.28 22.76
C ASP A 240 6.58 28.37 22.08
N SER A 241 6.74 28.07 20.78
CA SER A 241 5.81 27.19 20.06
C SER A 241 5.84 25.76 20.62
N PRO A 242 4.70 25.02 20.62
CA PRO A 242 4.61 23.66 21.14
C PRO A 242 5.55 22.68 20.39
N ARG A 243 6.16 21.71 21.09
CA ARG A 243 7.07 20.73 20.46
C ARG A 243 7.25 19.42 21.21
#